data_AF-L8PE42-F1
#
_entry.id   AF-L8PE42-F1
#
_cell.length_a   1.000
_cell.length_b   1.000
_cell.length_c   1.000
_cell.angle_alpha   90.00
_cell.angle_beta   90.00
_cell.angle_gamma   90.00
#
_symmetry.space_group_name_H-M   'P 1'
#
loop_
_entity.id
_entity.type
_entity.pdbx_description
1 polymer ?
#
loop_
_entity_poly.entity_id
_entity_poly.type
_entity_poly.pdbx_seq_one_letter_code
_entity_poly.pdbx_strand_id
1 'polypeptide(L)'
;MRFNDTGDPGAARGSADGQDLPEDVQNDVDRVADVVAAGFRGPAWQQMAEELYAYAFGRLCAVMRRTDKLMRITAKSKTPLAMTDEDRATLYRSAPDREHLAILTLNVAMETFPQLLKMGGYDPAHNRGKDGRASRLTSYFYGRCGLVFPRVFYVWRAERTDRFLLHAVQMGGGVLAHALGQTGPEPVPEDVGDLCDTLTAMINRLKPRDRAVWNLTVDGLSQGQIAAVLGIKVGDVENARYRLRSQVRTRRRSGELYVPPGVEAEWARTRAQAKARKKAA
;
A
#
# COMPACT_ATOMS: atom_id res chain seq x y z
N MET A 1 0.01 6.58 50.31
CA MET A 1 0.07 5.56 51.37
C MET A 1 -1.27 5.54 52.09
N ARG A 2 -2.16 4.61 51.74
CA ARG A 2 -3.27 4.12 52.59
C ARG A 2 -3.65 2.73 52.08
N PHE A 3 -3.64 1.79 53.01
CA PHE A 3 -3.94 0.38 52.85
C PHE A 3 -5.36 0.09 53.35
N ASN A 4 -5.85 -1.08 52.91
CA ASN A 4 -7.01 -1.85 53.36
C ASN A 4 -8.38 -1.42 52.82
N ASP A 5 -9.00 -2.29 52.03
CA ASP A 5 -9.98 -3.20 52.63
C ASP A 5 -10.11 -4.53 51.86
N THR A 6 -10.16 -5.61 52.61
CA THR A 6 -10.35 -7.00 52.19
C THR A 6 -11.82 -7.34 52.31
N GLY A 7 -12.53 -7.40 51.18
CA GLY A 7 -13.94 -7.80 51.10
C GLY A 7 -14.12 -9.07 50.26
N ASP A 8 -14.30 -10.18 50.96
CA ASP A 8 -15.16 -11.35 50.70
C ASP A 8 -15.22 -12.03 49.29
N PRO A 9 -14.87 -13.33 49.18
CA PRO A 9 -15.06 -14.12 47.96
C PRO A 9 -16.47 -14.74 47.95
N GLY A 10 -17.46 -13.95 47.55
CA GLY A 10 -18.84 -14.42 47.66
C GLY A 10 -19.88 -13.58 46.94
N ALA A 11 -19.62 -13.15 45.71
CA ALA A 11 -20.63 -12.45 44.90
C ALA A 11 -20.92 -13.24 43.62
N ALA A 12 -22.00 -14.03 43.73
CA ALA A 12 -22.93 -14.41 42.68
C ALA A 12 -22.47 -14.18 41.23
N ARG A 13 -22.18 -15.30 40.52
CA ARG A 13 -22.44 -15.39 39.09
C ARG A 13 -23.94 -15.16 38.89
N GLY A 14 -24.31 -13.89 38.71
CA GLY A 14 -25.66 -13.49 38.37
C GLY A 14 -26.11 -14.26 37.15
N SER A 15 -27.27 -14.88 37.27
CA SER A 15 -27.99 -15.58 36.22
C SER A 15 -27.92 -14.79 34.93
N ALA A 16 -27.38 -15.45 33.90
CA ALA A 16 -27.46 -14.99 32.53
C ALA A 16 -28.92 -14.73 32.19
N ASP A 17 -29.25 -13.48 31.85
CA ASP A 17 -30.42 -13.19 31.03
C ASP A 17 -30.26 -14.02 29.75
N GLY A 18 -30.96 -15.16 29.70
CA GLY A 18 -31.03 -16.08 28.57
C GLY A 18 -31.77 -15.45 27.41
N GLN A 19 -31.18 -14.44 26.80
CA GLN A 19 -31.59 -14.05 25.45
C GLN A 19 -30.96 -15.03 24.49
N ASP A 20 -31.80 -15.87 23.89
CA ASP A 20 -31.41 -16.80 22.83
C ASP A 20 -30.62 -16.05 21.75
N LEU A 21 -29.42 -16.56 21.46
CA LEU A 21 -28.62 -16.07 20.35
C LEU A 21 -29.35 -16.40 19.04
N PRO A 22 -29.26 -15.55 18.01
CA PRO A 22 -29.68 -15.92 16.67
C PRO A 22 -29.04 -17.25 16.26
N GLU A 23 -29.81 -18.13 15.60
CA GLU A 23 -29.40 -19.49 15.24
C GLU A 23 -28.03 -19.54 14.53
N ASP A 24 -27.78 -18.60 13.62
CA ASP A 24 -26.51 -18.48 12.91
C ASP A 24 -25.33 -18.12 13.83
N VAL A 25 -25.56 -17.33 14.88
CA VAL A 25 -24.54 -16.98 15.86
C VAL A 25 -24.31 -18.11 16.85
N GLN A 26 -25.36 -18.84 17.24
CA GLN A 26 -25.23 -20.04 18.07
C GLN A 26 -24.41 -21.11 17.33
N ASN A 27 -24.72 -21.36 16.06
CA ASN A 27 -23.93 -22.26 15.21
C ASN A 27 -22.44 -21.84 15.15
N ASP A 28 -22.14 -20.54 15.06
CA ASP A 28 -20.76 -20.04 15.12
C ASP A 28 -20.08 -20.34 16.48
N VAL A 29 -20.82 -20.24 17.59
CA VAL A 29 -20.31 -20.57 18.94
C VAL A 29 -20.00 -22.05 19.05
N ASP A 30 -20.91 -22.92 18.60
CA ASP A 30 -20.73 -24.37 18.65
C ASP A 30 -19.55 -24.81 17.78
N ARG A 31 -19.43 -24.26 16.56
CA ARG A 31 -18.26 -24.48 15.69
C ARG A 31 -16.95 -24.06 16.35
N VAL A 32 -16.93 -22.96 17.11
CA VAL A 32 -15.73 -22.52 17.84
C VAL A 32 -15.39 -23.51 18.95
N ALA A 33 -16.37 -24.01 19.69
CA ALA A 33 -16.15 -25.03 20.72
C ALA A 33 -15.53 -26.30 20.13
N ASP A 34 -16.03 -26.76 18.99
CA ASP A 34 -15.52 -27.93 18.27
C ASP A 34 -14.05 -27.76 17.86
N VAL A 35 -13.69 -26.63 17.22
CA VAL A 35 -12.29 -26.41 16.80
C VAL A 35 -11.35 -26.16 17.98
N VAL A 36 -11.85 -25.60 19.08
CA VAL A 36 -11.09 -25.46 20.34
C VAL A 36 -10.80 -26.84 20.93
N ALA A 37 -11.80 -27.71 21.03
CA ALA A 37 -11.66 -29.07 21.52
C ALA A 37 -10.71 -29.91 20.63
N ALA A 38 -10.79 -29.72 19.31
CA ALA A 38 -9.89 -30.36 18.35
C ALA A 38 -8.47 -29.73 18.30
N GLY A 39 -8.20 -28.68 19.09
CA GLY A 39 -6.89 -28.05 19.16
C GLY A 39 -6.48 -27.31 17.88
N PHE A 40 -7.45 -26.81 17.10
CA PHE A 40 -7.24 -26.07 15.83
C PHE A 40 -6.49 -26.90 14.78
N ARG A 41 -6.83 -28.18 14.69
CA ARG A 41 -6.29 -29.12 13.70
C ARG A 41 -7.42 -29.77 12.91
N GLY A 42 -7.07 -30.28 11.74
CA GLY A 42 -7.97 -31.07 10.91
C GLY A 42 -8.97 -30.25 10.08
N PRO A 43 -9.90 -30.94 9.40
CA PRO A 43 -10.75 -30.35 8.36
C PRO A 43 -11.68 -29.24 8.87
N ALA A 44 -12.25 -29.39 10.07
CA ALA A 44 -13.17 -28.39 10.64
C ALA A 44 -12.49 -27.02 10.84
N TRP A 45 -11.23 -27.02 11.31
CA TRP A 45 -10.46 -25.78 11.42
C TRP A 45 -10.06 -25.23 10.06
N GLN A 46 -9.63 -26.08 9.12
CA GLN A 46 -9.27 -25.65 7.76
C GLN A 46 -10.44 -24.97 7.06
N GLN A 47 -11.62 -25.60 7.07
CA GLN A 47 -12.83 -25.03 6.50
C GLN A 47 -13.20 -23.70 7.17
N MET A 48 -13.18 -23.64 8.51
CA MET A 48 -13.45 -22.38 9.22
C MET A 48 -12.46 -21.29 8.83
N ALA A 49 -11.16 -21.60 8.78
CA ALA A 49 -10.12 -20.64 8.40
C ALA A 49 -10.30 -20.14 6.95
N GLU A 50 -10.64 -21.03 6.01
CA GLU A 50 -10.93 -20.68 4.61
C GLU A 50 -12.13 -19.75 4.49
N GLU A 51 -13.24 -20.04 5.18
CA GLU A 51 -14.44 -19.20 5.18
C GLU A 51 -14.13 -17.80 5.75
N LEU A 52 -13.39 -17.74 6.86
CA LEU A 52 -12.94 -16.49 7.48
C LEU A 52 -12.04 -15.69 6.54
N TYR A 53 -11.11 -16.37 5.88
CA TYR A 53 -10.18 -15.75 4.93
C TYR A 53 -10.92 -15.18 3.73
N ALA A 54 -11.79 -15.98 3.10
CA ALA A 54 -12.57 -15.57 1.93
C ALA A 54 -13.49 -14.37 2.24
N TYR A 55 -14.16 -14.40 3.39
CA TYR A 55 -15.01 -13.31 3.83
C TYR A 55 -14.22 -12.01 4.07
N ALA A 56 -13.11 -12.09 4.80
CA ALA A 56 -12.36 -10.93 5.22
C ALA A 56 -11.52 -10.32 4.09
N PHE A 57 -11.00 -11.13 3.17
CA PHE A 57 -10.18 -10.66 2.04
C PHE A 57 -10.90 -9.62 1.18
N GLY A 58 -12.08 -9.95 0.66
CA GLY A 58 -12.85 -9.03 -0.19
C GLY A 58 -13.21 -7.73 0.54
N ARG A 59 -13.54 -7.82 1.84
CA ARG A 59 -13.86 -6.66 2.67
C ARG A 59 -12.66 -5.78 2.95
N LEU A 60 -11.49 -6.36 3.24
CA LEU A 60 -10.23 -5.62 3.41
C LEU A 60 -9.84 -4.90 2.12
N CYS A 61 -9.92 -5.56 0.98
CA CYS A 61 -9.68 -4.90 -0.31
C CYS A 61 -10.66 -3.74 -0.56
N ALA A 62 -11.95 -3.92 -0.23
CA ALA A 62 -12.95 -2.87 -0.39
C ALA A 62 -12.73 -1.68 0.57
N VAL A 63 -12.38 -1.96 1.83
CA VAL A 63 -12.20 -0.94 2.87
C VAL A 63 -10.94 -0.12 2.64
N MET A 64 -9.84 -0.72 2.16
CA MET A 64 -8.60 -0.01 1.87
C MET A 64 -8.76 1.05 0.76
N ARG A 65 -9.76 0.89 -0.11
CA ARG A 65 -10.11 1.89 -1.13
C ARG A 65 -10.79 3.14 -0.52
N ARG A 66 -11.35 3.04 0.69
CA ARG A 66 -12.12 4.12 1.34
C ARG A 66 -11.49 4.48 2.69
N THR A 67 -10.69 5.55 2.72
CA THR A 67 -9.92 5.95 3.90
C THR A 67 -10.79 6.11 5.15
N ASP A 68 -11.98 6.70 5.05
CA ASP A 68 -12.92 6.86 6.16
C ASP A 68 -13.33 5.52 6.80
N LYS A 69 -13.58 4.51 5.96
CA LYS A 69 -13.94 3.17 6.44
C LYS A 69 -12.73 2.45 7.02
N LEU A 70 -11.55 2.62 6.43
CA LEU A 70 -10.32 2.02 6.92
C LEU A 70 -9.96 2.56 8.32
N MET A 71 -10.05 3.89 8.51
CA MET A 71 -9.84 4.51 9.82
C MET A 71 -10.84 3.98 10.85
N ARG A 72 -12.10 3.75 10.46
CA ARG A 72 -13.11 3.21 11.37
C ARG A 72 -12.80 1.80 11.86
N ILE A 73 -12.37 0.90 10.97
CA ILE A 73 -12.08 -0.49 11.38
C ILE A 73 -10.79 -0.61 12.18
N THR A 74 -9.86 0.34 12.01
CA THR A 74 -8.58 0.39 12.73
C THR A 74 -8.62 1.23 13.99
N ALA A 75 -9.73 1.93 14.26
CA ALA A 75 -9.86 2.88 15.37
C ALA A 75 -9.58 2.28 16.76
N LYS A 76 -9.82 0.98 16.93
CA LYS A 76 -9.56 0.26 18.20
C LYS A 76 -8.16 -0.36 18.28
N SER A 77 -7.34 -0.21 17.24
CA SER A 77 -5.96 -0.70 17.28
C SER A 77 -5.14 0.10 18.29
N LYS A 78 -4.21 -0.59 18.96
CA LYS A 78 -3.23 0.07 19.84
C LYS A 78 -2.24 0.93 19.04
N THR A 79 -2.06 0.63 17.75
CA THR A 79 -1.18 1.38 16.86
C THR A 79 -2.05 2.31 16.00
N PRO A 80 -1.92 3.63 16.12
CA PRO A 80 -2.70 4.56 15.29
C PRO A 80 -2.30 4.40 13.82
N LEU A 81 -3.28 4.45 12.92
CA LEU A 81 -3.03 4.40 11.48
C LEU A 81 -2.82 5.82 10.94
N ALA A 82 -1.61 6.12 10.50
CA ALA A 82 -1.25 7.37 9.83
C ALA A 82 -0.85 7.11 8.37
N MET A 83 -1.61 7.69 7.44
CA MET A 83 -1.39 7.57 6.00
C MET A 83 -1.05 8.92 5.38
N THR A 84 -0.10 8.91 4.44
CA THR A 84 0.16 10.04 3.54
C THR A 84 -0.85 10.06 2.39
N ASP A 85 -0.89 11.16 1.63
CA ASP A 85 -1.69 11.21 0.39
C ASP A 85 -1.25 10.20 -0.65
N GLU A 86 0.04 9.86 -0.66
CA GLU A 86 0.58 8.85 -1.56
C GLU A 86 0.13 7.45 -1.17
N ASP A 87 0.09 7.13 0.12
CA ASP A 87 -0.46 5.87 0.62
C ASP A 87 -1.95 5.75 0.26
N ARG A 88 -2.71 6.82 0.49
CA ARG A 88 -4.15 6.90 0.13
C ARG A 88 -4.35 6.67 -1.37
N ALA A 89 -3.60 7.39 -2.20
CA ALA A 89 -3.69 7.25 -3.65
C ALA A 89 -3.29 5.85 -4.12
N THR A 90 -2.26 5.25 -3.50
CA THR A 90 -1.80 3.90 -3.81
C THR A 90 -2.88 2.88 -3.50
N LEU A 91 -3.40 2.86 -2.26
CA LEU A 91 -4.46 1.92 -1.87
C LEU A 91 -5.75 2.17 -2.66
N TYR A 92 -6.03 3.40 -3.10
CA TYR A 92 -7.18 3.68 -3.96
C TYR A 92 -7.04 3.06 -5.36
N ARG A 93 -5.86 3.18 -6.00
CA ARG A 93 -5.66 2.85 -7.42
C ARG A 93 -5.11 1.44 -7.69
N SER A 94 -4.38 0.88 -6.75
CA SER A 94 -3.63 -0.37 -6.94
C SER A 94 -4.37 -1.54 -6.29
N ALA A 95 -5.02 -2.39 -7.10
CA ALA A 95 -5.59 -3.64 -6.62
C ALA A 95 -4.51 -4.61 -6.10
N PRO A 96 -3.37 -4.82 -6.81
CA PRO A 96 -2.33 -5.72 -6.32
C PRO A 96 -1.77 -5.31 -4.95
N ASP A 97 -1.58 -4.01 -4.70
CA ASP A 97 -1.10 -3.54 -3.39
C ASP A 97 -2.12 -3.81 -2.27
N ARG A 98 -3.42 -3.65 -2.56
CA ARG A 98 -4.48 -3.96 -1.59
C ARG A 98 -4.57 -5.46 -1.32
N GLU A 99 -4.49 -6.28 -2.35
CA GLU A 99 -4.55 -7.74 -2.24
C GLU A 99 -3.35 -8.27 -1.44
N HIS A 100 -2.14 -7.79 -1.75
CA HIS A 100 -0.94 -8.14 -1.00
C HIS A 100 -1.06 -7.71 0.47
N LEU A 101 -1.47 -6.47 0.74
CA LEU A 101 -1.64 -5.98 2.11
C LEU A 101 -2.76 -6.71 2.87
N ALA A 102 -3.84 -7.12 2.17
CA ALA A 102 -4.91 -7.93 2.75
C ALA A 102 -4.40 -9.31 3.15
N ILE A 103 -3.63 -9.98 2.28
CA ILE A 103 -3.01 -11.29 2.56
C ILE A 103 -2.11 -11.20 3.80
N LEU A 104 -1.20 -10.22 3.84
CA LEU A 104 -0.33 -10.02 5.00
C LEU A 104 -1.12 -9.78 6.29
N THR A 105 -2.19 -8.98 6.21
CA THR A 105 -3.06 -8.69 7.36
C THR A 105 -3.78 -9.94 7.86
N LEU A 106 -4.31 -10.74 6.93
CA LEU A 106 -5.02 -11.98 7.23
C LEU A 106 -4.10 -13.02 7.86
N ASN A 107 -2.87 -13.16 7.35
CA ASN A 107 -1.88 -14.08 7.92
C ASN A 107 -1.58 -13.73 9.37
N VAL A 108 -1.26 -12.46 9.67
CA VAL A 108 -0.99 -12.00 11.04
C VAL A 108 -2.23 -12.12 11.95
N ALA A 109 -3.42 -11.85 11.42
CA ALA A 109 -4.66 -12.04 12.18
C ALA A 109 -4.86 -13.52 12.52
N MET A 110 -4.68 -14.42 11.54
CA MET A 110 -4.90 -15.86 11.68
C MET A 110 -3.87 -16.53 12.59
N GLU A 111 -2.61 -16.11 12.57
CA GLU A 111 -1.56 -16.61 13.48
C GLU A 111 -1.95 -16.52 14.96
N THR A 112 -2.65 -15.44 15.33
CA THR A 112 -3.02 -15.18 16.74
C THR A 112 -4.46 -15.56 17.06
N PHE A 113 -5.27 -15.89 16.06
CA PHE A 113 -6.70 -16.14 16.23
C PHE A 113 -7.02 -17.41 17.04
N PRO A 114 -6.34 -18.56 16.84
CA PRO A 114 -6.55 -19.74 17.67
C PRO A 114 -6.40 -19.48 19.17
N GLN A 115 -5.32 -18.79 19.55
CA GLN A 115 -5.07 -18.48 20.95
C GLN A 115 -6.14 -17.56 21.54
N LEU A 116 -6.61 -16.58 20.75
CA LEU A 116 -7.71 -15.69 21.13
C LEU A 116 -9.01 -16.48 21.37
N LEU A 117 -9.34 -17.44 20.51
CA LEU A 117 -10.52 -18.28 20.66
C LEU A 117 -10.41 -19.21 21.88
N LYS A 118 -9.24 -19.83 22.13
CA LYS A 118 -8.97 -20.63 23.34
C LYS A 118 -9.20 -19.85 24.63
N MET A 119 -8.86 -18.56 24.63
CA MET A 119 -9.02 -17.68 25.79
C MET A 119 -10.45 -17.13 25.94
N GLY A 120 -11.41 -17.61 25.13
CA GLY A 120 -12.79 -17.12 25.17
C GLY A 120 -12.97 -15.72 24.56
N GLY A 121 -12.06 -15.28 23.68
CA GLY A 121 -12.14 -13.95 23.10
C GLY A 121 -13.39 -13.73 22.23
N TYR A 122 -13.92 -14.79 21.60
CA TYR A 122 -15.21 -14.73 20.90
C TYR A 122 -16.32 -15.15 21.86
N ASP A 123 -17.05 -14.15 22.37
CA ASP A 123 -18.17 -14.33 23.28
C ASP A 123 -19.30 -13.37 22.90
N PRO A 124 -20.15 -13.74 21.92
CA PRO A 124 -21.20 -12.88 21.40
C PRO A 124 -22.37 -12.66 22.38
N ALA A 125 -22.48 -13.49 23.43
CA ALA A 125 -23.49 -13.34 24.48
C ALA A 125 -23.16 -12.15 25.39
N HIS A 126 -21.89 -12.04 25.81
CA HIS A 126 -21.44 -10.97 26.71
C HIS A 126 -20.89 -9.75 25.97
N ASN A 127 -20.40 -9.89 24.73
CA ASN A 127 -19.82 -8.81 23.94
C ASN A 127 -20.71 -8.46 22.73
N ARG A 128 -21.78 -7.71 23.00
CA ARG A 128 -22.68 -7.24 21.95
C ARG A 128 -22.03 -6.14 21.10
N GLY A 129 -22.32 -6.18 19.80
CA GLY A 129 -21.87 -5.17 18.85
C GLY A 129 -22.49 -3.79 19.12
N LYS A 130 -22.11 -2.81 18.28
CA LYS A 130 -22.53 -1.40 18.44
C LYS A 130 -24.04 -1.18 18.51
N ASP A 131 -24.83 -2.07 17.91
CA ASP A 131 -26.29 -1.98 17.85
C ASP A 131 -26.98 -2.94 18.86
N GLY A 132 -26.25 -3.43 19.87
CA GLY A 132 -26.76 -4.43 20.82
C GLY A 132 -27.01 -5.81 20.19
N ARG A 133 -26.47 -6.07 19.00
CA ARG A 133 -26.60 -7.34 18.28
C ARG A 133 -25.38 -8.22 18.50
N ALA A 134 -25.62 -9.51 18.70
CA ALA A 134 -24.60 -10.53 18.75
C ALA A 134 -23.82 -10.56 17.41
N SER A 135 -22.50 -10.52 17.46
CA SER A 135 -21.67 -10.49 16.25
C SER A 135 -21.37 -11.90 15.76
N ARG A 136 -21.56 -12.16 14.46
CA ARG A 136 -21.07 -13.38 13.79
C ARG A 136 -19.55 -13.51 13.88
N LEU A 137 -19.04 -14.73 13.85
CA LEU A 137 -17.61 -15.05 13.92
C LEU A 137 -16.82 -14.38 12.79
N THR A 138 -17.38 -14.37 11.57
CA THR A 138 -16.80 -13.67 10.40
C THR A 138 -16.60 -12.16 10.65
N SER A 139 -17.57 -11.51 11.31
CA SER A 139 -17.49 -10.09 11.64
C SER A 139 -16.50 -9.83 12.77
N TYR A 140 -16.44 -10.73 13.75
CA TYR A 140 -15.46 -10.70 14.83
C TYR A 140 -14.02 -10.82 14.29
N PHE A 141 -13.77 -11.79 13.41
CA PHE A 141 -12.47 -11.97 12.76
C PHE A 141 -12.09 -10.78 11.87
N TYR A 142 -13.04 -10.21 11.14
CA TYR A 142 -12.79 -8.97 10.38
C TYR A 142 -12.42 -7.79 11.30
N GLY A 143 -13.05 -7.69 12.47
CA GLY A 143 -12.64 -6.75 13.52
C GLY A 143 -11.20 -6.98 13.99
N ARG A 144 -10.80 -8.25 14.17
CA ARG A 144 -9.41 -8.62 14.50
C ARG A 144 -8.42 -8.18 13.43
N CYS A 145 -8.77 -8.32 12.14
CA CYS A 145 -7.96 -7.79 11.04
C CYS A 145 -7.73 -6.29 11.18
N GLY A 146 -8.76 -5.51 11.54
CA GLY A 146 -8.64 -4.08 11.82
C GLY A 146 -7.70 -3.74 12.97
N LEU A 147 -7.62 -4.59 14.01
CA LEU A 147 -6.69 -4.38 15.13
C LEU A 147 -5.23 -4.55 14.74
N VAL A 148 -4.92 -5.51 13.86
CA VAL A 148 -3.53 -5.80 13.44
C VAL A 148 -3.07 -5.01 12.22
N PHE A 149 -4.02 -4.53 11.40
CA PHE A 149 -3.75 -3.85 10.14
C PHE A 149 -2.72 -2.72 10.24
N PRO A 150 -2.75 -1.78 11.20
CA PRO A 150 -1.82 -0.65 11.20
C PRO A 150 -0.35 -1.07 11.26
N ARG A 151 -0.03 -2.08 12.08
CA ARG A 151 1.34 -2.62 12.15
C ARG A 151 1.77 -3.23 10.82
N VAL A 152 0.91 -4.03 10.21
CA VAL A 152 1.18 -4.67 8.91
C VAL A 152 1.35 -3.63 7.82
N PHE A 153 0.49 -2.60 7.81
CA PHE A 153 0.59 -1.48 6.88
C PHE A 153 1.94 -0.77 6.96
N TYR A 154 2.47 -0.54 8.17
CA TYR A 154 3.78 0.12 8.30
C TYR A 154 4.94 -0.73 7.77
N VAL A 155 4.92 -2.04 8.00
CA VAL A 155 5.92 -2.96 7.44
C VAL A 155 5.84 -2.96 5.91
N TRP A 156 4.63 -3.18 5.36
CA TRP A 156 4.39 -3.13 3.92
C TRP A 156 4.82 -1.79 3.29
N ARG A 157 4.54 -0.67 3.98
CA ARG A 157 4.94 0.67 3.52
C ARG A 157 6.46 0.83 3.50
N ALA A 158 7.16 0.32 4.50
CA ALA A 158 8.63 0.35 4.54
C ALA A 158 9.22 -0.45 3.37
N GLU A 159 8.81 -1.70 3.18
CA GLU A 159 9.26 -2.55 2.06
C GLU A 159 9.01 -1.91 0.69
N ARG A 160 7.84 -1.30 0.52
CA ARG A 160 7.51 -0.57 -0.70
C ARG A 160 8.39 0.66 -0.91
N THR A 161 8.67 1.40 0.17
CA THR A 161 9.53 2.58 0.11
C THR A 161 10.95 2.19 -0.26
N ASP A 162 11.49 1.13 0.33
CA ASP A 162 12.82 0.60 0.04
C ASP A 162 12.99 0.23 -1.43
N ARG A 163 11.97 -0.37 -2.06
CA ARG A 163 11.99 -0.66 -3.50
C ARG A 163 12.17 0.59 -4.36
N PHE A 164 11.49 1.69 -4.01
CA PHE A 164 11.69 2.94 -4.73
C PHE A 164 13.06 3.55 -4.41
N LEU A 165 13.49 3.53 -3.15
CA LEU A 165 14.79 4.06 -2.73
C LEU A 165 15.96 3.36 -3.43
N LEU A 166 15.87 2.04 -3.64
CA LEU A 166 16.86 1.24 -4.38
C LEU A 166 17.13 1.81 -5.78
N HIS A 167 16.10 2.31 -6.45
CA HIS A 167 16.20 2.87 -7.79
C HIS A 167 16.18 4.40 -7.82
N ALA A 168 15.96 5.06 -6.68
CA ALA A 168 15.93 6.51 -6.54
C ALA A 168 17.28 7.08 -6.09
N VAL A 169 18.39 6.45 -6.50
CA VAL A 169 19.74 6.97 -6.31
C VAL A 169 19.83 8.37 -6.93
N GLN A 170 20.60 9.27 -6.33
CA GLN A 170 20.84 10.58 -6.94
C GLN A 170 21.49 10.38 -8.32
N MET A 171 20.91 11.01 -9.33
CA MET A 171 21.49 11.05 -10.65
C MET A 171 22.74 11.92 -10.58
N GLY A 172 23.89 11.33 -10.92
CA GLY A 172 25.18 12.03 -10.98
C GLY A 172 25.18 13.10 -12.06
N GLY A 173 26.07 14.09 -11.91
CA GLY A 173 26.35 15.07 -12.97
C GLY A 173 26.77 14.35 -14.25
N GLY A 174 26.31 14.84 -15.40
CA GLY A 174 26.63 14.26 -16.71
C GLY A 174 25.89 12.98 -17.11
N VAL A 175 25.11 12.34 -16.22
CA VAL A 175 24.33 11.13 -16.57
C VAL A 175 23.34 11.40 -17.71
N LEU A 176 22.65 12.55 -17.68
CA LEU A 176 21.77 12.94 -18.79
C LEU A 176 22.54 13.21 -20.08
N ALA A 177 23.72 13.83 -20.02
CA ALA A 177 24.55 14.05 -21.20
C ALA A 177 24.96 12.72 -21.83
N HIS A 178 25.37 11.74 -21.01
CA HIS A 178 25.66 10.38 -21.48
C HIS A 178 24.44 9.72 -22.12
N ALA A 179 23.27 9.80 -21.49
CA ALA A 179 22.02 9.25 -22.03
C ALA A 179 21.59 9.91 -23.35
N LEU A 180 22.05 11.14 -23.61
CA LEU A 180 21.88 11.85 -24.87
C LEU A 180 22.97 11.53 -25.91
N GLY A 181 23.84 10.55 -25.62
CA GLY A 181 24.89 10.10 -26.53
C GLY A 181 26.13 11.01 -26.56
N GLN A 182 26.29 11.91 -25.59
CA GLN A 182 27.41 12.86 -25.55
C GLN A 182 28.70 12.28 -24.93
N THR A 183 28.86 10.95 -24.94
CA THR A 183 30.10 10.28 -24.50
C THR A 183 31.03 10.05 -25.67
N GLY A 184 31.73 11.11 -26.06
CA GLY A 184 32.90 11.05 -26.92
C GLY A 184 34.05 11.82 -26.28
N PRO A 185 35.26 11.82 -26.88
CA PRO A 185 36.35 12.71 -26.48
C PRO A 185 36.02 14.20 -26.73
N GLU A 186 34.95 14.48 -27.46
CA GLU A 186 34.46 15.83 -27.72
C GLU A 186 33.84 16.42 -26.44
N PRO A 187 34.28 17.62 -26.03
CA PRO A 187 33.68 18.29 -24.88
C PRO A 187 32.22 18.63 -25.19
N VAL A 188 31.34 18.31 -24.23
CA VAL A 188 29.93 18.71 -24.29
C VAL A 188 29.87 20.24 -24.37
N PRO A 189 29.11 20.82 -25.32
CA PRO A 189 28.88 22.26 -25.34
C PRO A 189 28.39 22.76 -23.97
N GLU A 190 28.95 23.86 -23.48
CA GLU A 190 28.70 24.39 -22.13
C GLU A 190 27.19 24.59 -21.86
N ASP A 191 26.47 25.13 -22.85
CA ASP A 191 25.03 25.36 -22.80
C ASP A 191 24.18 24.08 -22.73
N VAL A 192 24.66 22.98 -23.33
CA VAL A 192 24.07 21.64 -23.22
C VAL A 192 24.38 21.04 -21.84
N GLY A 193 25.57 21.28 -21.31
CA GLY A 193 25.96 20.93 -19.95
C GLY A 193 25.03 21.56 -18.91
N ASP A 194 24.85 22.88 -18.99
CA ASP A 194 23.97 23.64 -18.09
C ASP A 194 22.51 23.16 -18.11
N LEU A 195 22.00 22.84 -19.31
CA LEU A 195 20.67 22.24 -19.45
C LEU A 195 20.60 20.88 -18.76
N CYS A 196 21.60 20.02 -18.96
CA CYS A 196 21.66 18.69 -18.33
C CYS A 196 21.75 18.80 -16.81
N ASP A 197 22.54 19.73 -16.28
CA ASP A 197 22.68 19.94 -14.83
C ASP A 197 21.39 20.47 -14.22
N THR A 198 20.72 21.41 -14.90
CA THR A 198 19.42 21.94 -14.48
C THR A 198 18.37 20.83 -14.43
N LEU A 199 18.28 20.00 -15.47
CA LEU A 199 17.34 18.87 -15.53
C LEU A 199 17.68 17.79 -14.49
N THR A 200 18.96 17.50 -14.28
CA THR A 200 19.44 16.58 -13.24
C THR A 200 19.02 17.06 -11.86
N ALA A 201 19.23 18.34 -11.56
CA ALA A 201 18.80 18.95 -10.31
C ALA A 201 17.28 18.90 -10.12
N MET A 202 16.50 19.09 -11.19
CA MET A 202 15.04 18.95 -11.15
C MET A 202 14.63 17.50 -10.82
N ILE A 203 15.22 16.51 -11.50
CA ILE A 203 14.94 15.08 -11.26
C ILE A 203 15.30 14.70 -9.82
N ASN A 204 16.45 15.15 -9.32
CA ASN A 204 16.92 14.82 -7.98
C ASN A 204 16.02 15.37 -6.86
N ARG A 205 15.25 16.43 -7.14
CA ARG A 205 14.25 17.02 -6.22
C ARG A 205 12.89 16.33 -6.27
N LEU A 206 12.66 15.40 -7.20
CA LEU A 206 11.42 14.64 -7.26
C LEU A 206 11.30 13.69 -6.06
N LYS A 207 10.05 13.27 -5.78
CA LYS A 207 9.79 12.21 -4.80
C LYS A 207 10.50 10.92 -5.22
N PRO A 208 10.89 10.04 -4.27
CA PRO A 208 11.65 8.82 -4.57
C PRO A 208 11.09 8.00 -5.73
N ARG A 209 9.76 7.79 -5.75
CA ARG A 209 9.08 7.08 -6.84
C ARG A 209 9.29 7.71 -8.21
N ASP A 210 9.05 9.02 -8.33
CA ASP A 210 9.17 9.73 -9.61
C ASP A 210 10.64 9.79 -10.05
N ARG A 211 11.56 9.94 -9.10
CA ARG A 211 13.01 9.88 -9.35
C ARG A 211 13.44 8.49 -9.86
N ALA A 212 12.97 7.41 -9.23
CA ALA A 212 13.23 6.05 -9.68
C ALA A 212 12.72 5.80 -11.11
N VAL A 213 11.53 6.29 -11.45
CA VAL A 213 11.00 6.23 -12.82
C VAL A 213 11.94 6.93 -13.81
N TRP A 214 12.47 8.10 -13.46
CA TRP A 214 13.36 8.86 -14.33
C TRP A 214 14.74 8.22 -14.47
N ASN A 215 15.33 7.73 -13.39
CA ASN A 215 16.60 7.00 -13.44
C ASN A 215 16.49 5.80 -14.39
N LEU A 216 15.49 4.93 -14.21
CA LEU A 216 15.28 3.78 -15.08
C LEU A 216 14.92 4.17 -16.53
N THR A 217 14.31 5.34 -16.74
CA THR A 217 14.06 5.87 -18.09
C THR A 217 15.37 6.28 -18.77
N VAL A 218 16.29 6.90 -18.04
CA VAL A 218 17.63 7.27 -18.51
C VAL A 218 18.47 6.02 -18.78
N ASP A 219 18.31 4.97 -17.97
CA ASP A 219 18.94 3.66 -18.19
C ASP A 219 18.36 2.90 -19.42
N GLY A 220 17.42 3.50 -20.15
CA GLY A 220 16.89 2.98 -21.41
C GLY A 220 15.75 1.96 -21.25
N LEU A 221 15.21 1.75 -20.05
CA LEU A 221 14.10 0.81 -19.87
C LEU A 221 12.80 1.33 -20.50
N SER A 222 12.03 0.42 -21.09
CA SER A 222 10.67 0.69 -21.56
C SER A 222 9.71 0.92 -20.39
N GLN A 223 8.56 1.57 -20.65
CA GLN A 223 7.56 1.81 -19.60
C GLN A 223 7.04 0.52 -18.95
N GLY A 224 6.91 -0.56 -19.74
CA GLY A 224 6.51 -1.88 -19.24
C GLY A 224 7.56 -2.49 -18.31
N GLN A 225 8.85 -2.38 -18.66
CA GLN A 225 9.94 -2.83 -17.81
C GLN A 225 10.04 -2.01 -16.52
N ILE A 226 9.93 -0.68 -16.60
CA ILE A 226 9.92 0.19 -15.41
C ILE A 226 8.75 -0.18 -14.48
N ALA A 227 7.57 -0.39 -15.05
CA ALA A 227 6.39 -0.81 -14.30
C ALA A 227 6.63 -2.15 -13.58
N ALA A 228 7.23 -3.13 -14.26
CA ALA A 228 7.56 -4.42 -13.68
C ALA A 228 8.62 -4.31 -12.56
N VAL A 229 9.73 -3.61 -12.80
CA VAL A 229 10.83 -3.41 -11.84
C VAL A 229 10.34 -2.71 -10.57
N LEU A 230 9.55 -1.65 -10.72
CA LEU A 230 9.04 -0.88 -9.59
C LEU A 230 7.78 -1.49 -8.97
N GLY A 231 7.18 -2.51 -9.59
CA GLY A 231 5.90 -3.09 -9.15
C GLY A 231 4.75 -2.07 -9.16
N ILE A 232 4.68 -1.22 -10.19
CA ILE A 232 3.61 -0.22 -10.37
C ILE A 232 2.92 -0.41 -11.73
N LYS A 233 1.82 0.30 -11.98
CA LYS A 233 1.11 0.25 -13.27
C LYS A 233 1.85 1.06 -14.35
N VAL A 234 1.72 0.67 -15.61
CA VAL A 234 2.27 1.43 -16.76
C VAL A 234 1.76 2.87 -16.77
N GLY A 235 0.45 3.10 -16.58
CA GLY A 235 -0.11 4.45 -16.52
C GLY A 235 0.44 5.31 -15.38
N ASP A 236 0.95 4.70 -14.31
CA ASP A 236 1.62 5.45 -13.24
C ASP A 236 3.03 5.91 -13.65
N VAL A 237 3.74 5.11 -14.45
CA VAL A 237 5.00 5.51 -15.10
C VAL A 237 4.74 6.68 -16.06
N GLU A 238 3.67 6.60 -16.86
CA GLU A 238 3.27 7.68 -17.77
C GLU A 238 2.97 8.98 -17.01
N ASN A 239 2.22 8.89 -15.92
CA ASN A 239 1.89 10.05 -15.07
C ASN A 239 3.15 10.70 -14.47
N ALA A 240 4.11 9.91 -13.97
CA ALA A 240 5.38 10.43 -13.45
C ALA A 240 6.17 11.18 -14.53
N ARG A 241 6.26 10.60 -15.74
CA ARG A 241 6.92 11.24 -16.89
C ARG A 241 6.18 12.49 -17.34
N TYR A 242 4.85 12.47 -17.34
CA TYR A 242 4.02 13.61 -17.69
C TYR A 242 4.23 14.78 -16.72
N ARG A 243 4.29 14.52 -15.41
CA ARG A 243 4.54 15.56 -14.39
C ARG A 243 5.83 16.32 -14.65
N LEU A 244 6.96 15.63 -14.84
CA LEU A 244 8.23 16.32 -15.12
C LEU A 244 8.16 17.05 -16.47
N ARG A 245 7.59 16.44 -17.52
CA ARG A 245 7.40 17.13 -18.81
C ARG A 245 6.59 18.41 -18.67
N SER A 246 5.55 18.41 -17.82
CA SER A 246 4.74 19.59 -17.54
C SER A 246 5.57 20.66 -16.84
N GLN A 247 6.35 20.29 -15.81
CA GLN A 247 7.25 21.22 -15.10
C GLN A 247 8.29 21.83 -16.03
N VAL A 248 8.92 21.02 -16.87
CA VAL A 248 9.90 21.47 -17.88
C VAL A 248 9.25 22.46 -18.85
N ARG A 249 8.04 22.18 -19.35
CA ARG A 249 7.32 23.12 -20.23
C ARG A 249 6.99 24.43 -19.54
N THR A 250 6.55 24.38 -18.28
CA THR A 250 6.23 25.59 -17.50
C THR A 250 7.47 26.45 -17.31
N ARG A 251 8.60 25.86 -16.89
CA ARG A 251 9.86 26.59 -16.71
C ARG A 251 10.42 27.16 -18.00
N ARG A 252 10.29 26.43 -19.11
CA ARG A 252 10.66 26.94 -20.43
C ARG A 252 9.80 28.14 -20.83
N ARG A 253 8.49 28.09 -20.54
CA ARG A 253 7.57 29.22 -20.82
C ARG A 253 7.86 30.44 -19.93
N SER A 254 8.29 30.24 -18.68
CA SER A 254 8.68 31.34 -17.79
C SER A 254 10.10 31.87 -18.03
N GLY A 255 10.89 31.22 -18.90
CA GLY A 255 12.28 31.58 -19.17
C GLY A 255 13.28 31.05 -18.14
N GLU A 256 12.82 30.33 -17.10
CA GLU A 256 13.68 29.70 -16.08
C GLU A 256 14.48 28.50 -16.59
N LEU A 257 14.10 27.96 -17.76
CA LEU A 257 14.82 26.87 -18.39
C LEU A 257 15.18 27.27 -19.82
N TYR A 258 16.46 27.55 -20.03
CA TYR A 258 17.04 27.76 -21.35
C TYR A 258 17.23 26.42 -22.07
N VAL A 259 16.86 26.37 -23.35
CA VAL A 259 17.13 25.21 -24.22
C VAL A 259 18.01 25.71 -25.36
N PRO A 260 19.25 25.18 -25.49
CA PRO A 260 20.15 25.56 -26.56
C PRO A 260 19.52 25.39 -27.96
N PRO A 261 19.73 26.32 -28.90
CA PRO A 261 19.23 26.23 -30.27
C PRO A 261 19.64 24.93 -30.98
N GLY A 262 20.85 24.42 -30.71
CA GLY A 262 21.34 23.16 -31.27
C GLY A 262 20.48 21.96 -30.84
N VAL A 263 20.06 21.94 -29.57
CA VAL A 263 19.17 20.90 -29.01
C VAL A 263 17.77 21.04 -29.60
N GLU A 264 17.25 22.26 -29.77
CA GLU A 264 15.94 22.48 -30.38
C GLU A 264 15.89 22.00 -31.84
N ALA A 265 16.94 22.29 -32.61
CA ALA A 265 17.09 21.85 -33.99
C ALA A 265 17.11 20.32 -34.09
N GLU A 266 17.87 19.66 -33.21
CA GLU A 266 17.93 18.20 -33.16
C GLU A 266 16.56 17.59 -32.83
N TRP A 267 15.87 18.10 -31.82
CA TRP A 267 14.52 17.63 -31.48
C TRP A 267 13.50 17.88 -32.61
N ALA A 268 13.66 18.95 -33.40
CA ALA A 268 12.84 19.18 -34.59
C ALA A 268 13.11 18.11 -35.67
N ARG A 269 14.37 17.77 -35.92
CA ARG A 269 14.77 16.68 -36.84
C ARG A 269 14.17 15.34 -36.43
N THR A 270 14.34 14.94 -35.17
CA THR A 270 13.82 13.65 -34.67
C THR A 270 12.29 13.57 -34.80
N ARG A 271 11.57 14.66 -34.53
CA ARG A 271 10.10 14.71 -34.69
C ARG A 271 9.67 14.57 -36.14
N ALA A 272 10.37 15.22 -37.07
CA ALA A 272 10.09 15.10 -38.49
C ALA A 272 10.29 13.65 -38.99
N GLN A 273 11.40 13.02 -38.57
CA GLN A 273 11.70 11.62 -38.90
C GLN A 273 10.67 10.64 -38.33
N ALA A 274 10.25 10.83 -37.07
CA ALA A 274 9.22 10.00 -36.45
C ALA A 274 7.87 10.14 -37.19
N LYS A 275 7.50 11.37 -37.60
CA LYS A 275 6.29 11.62 -38.39
C LYS A 275 6.36 10.95 -39.77
N ALA A 276 7.52 10.99 -40.42
CA ALA A 276 7.74 10.32 -41.71
C ALA A 276 7.62 8.79 -41.59
N ARG A 277 8.23 8.18 -40.56
CA ARG A 277 8.12 6.74 -40.28
C ARG A 277 6.67 6.31 -40.03
N LYS A 278 5.90 7.10 -39.28
CA LYS A 278 4.48 6.82 -39.03
C LYS A 278 3.60 6.97 -40.28
N LYS A 279 4.02 7.75 -41.28
CA LYS A 279 3.29 7.88 -42.56
C LYS A 279 3.60 6.70 -43.51
N ALA A 280 4.73 6.03 -43.31
CA ALA A 280 5.19 4.92 -44.14
C ALA A 280 4.76 3.53 -43.62
N ALA A 281 4.24 3.45 -42.40
CA ALA A 281 3.68 2.24 -41.78
C ALA A 281 2.15 2.31 -41.78
#